data_AF-A0A925RNE4-F1
#
_entry.id   AF-A0A925RNE4-F1
#
_cell.length_a   1.000
_cell.length_b   1.000
_cell.length_c   1.000
_cell.angle_alpha   90.00
_cell.angle_beta   90.00
_cell.angle_gamma   90.00
#
_symmetry.space_group_name_H-M   'P 1'
#
loop_
_entity.id
_entity.type
_entity.pdbx_description
1 polymer ?
#
loop_
_entity_poly.entity_id
_entity_poly.type
_entity_poly.pdbx_seq_one_letter_code
_entity_poly.pdbx_strand_id
1 'polypeptide(L)'
;MTAAAASAPSSGDALREAIELAFSSSGSLAAVDPNHAEREVQLEMALAVAAAIEGRSALVVEAGTGVGKTYAYLVPALVSGARTLLSTATKTLQDQLFVRDLPRLRSALNLPLTVALLKGRSSYLCLHRLGQARHDAHLPDRSAVRALARIEAWAQTTASGDLAEMEGLDERSSVIPLVTSSRENCLGSECPEHRSCHVMKARREAMLADLVVVNHHLFFADMTLRDSGVAELLPSVEVAIFDEAHQLAEAGVQFLGTTLGSAQLIDFARDMLAIGLQQARGLAPWQDLAAACDHAARELRIAIQGDIGEVRGSL
;
A
#
# COMPACT_ATOMS: atom_id res chain seq x y z
N MET A 1 -15.04 -33.80 50.13
CA MET A 1 -15.42 -33.24 48.81
C MET A 1 -14.87 -31.82 48.75
N THR A 2 -13.59 -31.70 48.42
CA THR A 2 -12.91 -30.43 48.20
C THR A 2 -13.22 -29.99 46.78
N ALA A 3 -14.02 -28.92 46.67
CA ALA A 3 -14.29 -28.25 45.41
C ALA A 3 -12.97 -27.75 44.82
N ALA A 4 -12.59 -28.26 43.65
CA ALA A 4 -11.48 -27.75 42.89
C ALA A 4 -11.79 -26.31 42.48
N ALA A 5 -10.98 -25.37 42.94
CA ALA A 5 -11.01 -23.99 42.46
C ALA A 5 -10.61 -24.03 40.98
N ALA A 6 -11.55 -23.73 40.09
CA ALA A 6 -11.24 -23.47 38.69
C ALA A 6 -10.28 -22.27 38.63
N SER A 7 -9.04 -22.52 38.21
CA SER A 7 -8.06 -21.48 37.93
C SER A 7 -8.60 -20.56 36.85
N ALA A 8 -8.50 -19.24 37.04
CA ALA A 8 -8.82 -18.27 36.01
C ALA A 8 -8.03 -18.59 34.72
N PRO A 9 -8.64 -18.50 33.53
CA PRO A 9 -7.97 -18.84 32.28
C PRO A 9 -6.71 -17.99 32.11
N SER A 10 -5.63 -18.61 31.63
CA SER A 10 -4.44 -17.85 31.24
C SER A 10 -4.80 -16.94 30.06
N SER A 11 -4.04 -15.86 29.83
CA SER A 11 -4.31 -14.96 28.70
C SER A 11 -4.36 -15.69 27.35
N GLY A 12 -3.64 -16.82 27.23
CA GLY A 12 -3.65 -17.63 26.02
C GLY A 12 -4.88 -18.53 25.87
N ASP A 13 -5.41 -19.06 26.98
CA ASP A 13 -6.67 -19.80 26.94
C ASP A 13 -7.83 -18.88 26.51
N ALA A 14 -7.80 -17.62 26.96
CA ALA A 14 -8.82 -16.63 26.60
C ALA A 14 -8.80 -16.25 25.10
N LEU A 15 -7.62 -16.07 24.50
CA LEU A 15 -7.50 -15.77 23.06
C LEU A 15 -7.97 -16.96 22.22
N ARG A 16 -7.55 -18.17 22.60
CA ARG A 16 -8.00 -19.41 21.96
C ARG A 16 -9.52 -19.57 21.98
N GLU A 17 -10.13 -19.45 23.16
CA GLU A 17 -11.59 -19.56 23.32
C GLU A 17 -12.33 -18.51 22.47
N ALA A 18 -11.83 -17.27 22.42
CA ALA A 18 -12.42 -16.22 21.59
C ALA A 18 -12.35 -16.54 20.09
N ILE A 19 -11.27 -17.17 19.62
CA ILE A 19 -11.11 -17.59 18.22
C ILE A 19 -12.04 -18.76 17.90
N GLU A 20 -12.06 -19.80 18.73
CA GLU A 20 -12.95 -20.95 18.56
C GLU A 20 -14.42 -20.49 18.51
N LEU A 21 -14.82 -19.59 19.42
CA LEU A 21 -16.15 -19.00 19.41
C LEU A 21 -16.42 -18.20 18.13
N ALA A 22 -15.46 -17.39 17.65
CA ALA A 22 -15.63 -16.58 16.45
C ALA A 22 -15.87 -17.43 15.19
N PHE A 23 -15.19 -18.57 15.06
CA PHE A 23 -15.29 -19.47 13.90
C PHE A 23 -16.44 -20.49 14.00
N SER A 24 -16.99 -20.73 15.18
CA SER A 24 -18.08 -21.67 15.39
C SER A 24 -19.32 -21.35 14.53
N SER A 25 -20.16 -22.36 14.28
CA SER A 25 -21.43 -22.22 13.55
C SER A 25 -22.43 -21.23 14.18
N SER A 26 -22.27 -20.89 15.46
CA SER A 26 -23.05 -19.87 16.17
C SER A 26 -22.22 -18.61 16.51
N GLY A 27 -21.02 -18.50 15.94
CA GLY A 27 -20.05 -17.46 16.23
C GLY A 27 -20.31 -16.13 15.55
N SER A 28 -19.47 -15.14 15.90
CA SER A 28 -19.47 -13.80 15.31
C SER A 28 -19.42 -13.80 13.78
N LEU A 29 -18.66 -14.72 13.17
CA LEU A 29 -18.55 -14.79 11.71
C LEU A 29 -19.83 -15.33 11.07
N ALA A 30 -20.45 -16.35 11.67
CA ALA A 30 -21.73 -16.91 11.21
C ALA A 30 -22.87 -15.90 11.29
N ALA A 31 -22.82 -14.96 12.24
CA ALA A 31 -23.82 -13.91 12.39
C ALA A 31 -23.79 -12.87 11.25
N VAL A 32 -22.64 -12.67 10.58
CA VAL A 32 -22.46 -11.65 9.54
C VAL A 32 -22.42 -12.23 8.12
N ASP A 33 -22.02 -13.50 7.97
CA ASP A 33 -22.04 -14.20 6.69
C ASP A 33 -22.98 -15.41 6.74
N PRO A 34 -24.17 -15.35 6.09
CA PRO A 34 -25.10 -16.48 6.01
C PRO A 34 -24.53 -17.72 5.32
N ASN A 35 -23.45 -17.56 4.54
CA ASN A 35 -22.77 -18.67 3.86
C ASN A 35 -21.53 -19.15 4.64
N HIS A 36 -21.32 -18.66 5.86
CA HIS A 36 -20.25 -19.14 6.72
C HIS A 36 -20.43 -20.64 6.96
N ALA A 37 -19.35 -21.37 6.77
CA ALA A 37 -19.26 -22.78 7.09
C ALA A 37 -18.00 -22.97 7.92
N GLU A 38 -18.15 -23.70 9.01
CA GLU A 38 -17.01 -24.08 9.83
C GLU A 38 -16.08 -25.00 9.03
N ARG A 39 -14.79 -24.64 9.01
CA ARG A 39 -13.75 -25.36 8.29
C ARG A 39 -12.62 -25.66 9.26
N GLU A 40 -12.41 -26.94 9.54
CA GLU A 40 -11.40 -27.39 10.49
C GLU A 40 -10.00 -26.84 10.15
N VAL A 41 -9.60 -26.89 8.87
CA VAL A 41 -8.31 -26.35 8.40
C VAL A 41 -8.18 -24.84 8.63
N GLN A 42 -9.28 -24.10 8.53
CA GLN A 42 -9.29 -22.65 8.77
C GLN A 42 -9.10 -22.33 10.26
N LEU A 43 -9.77 -23.09 11.13
CA LEU A 43 -9.65 -22.96 12.57
C LEU A 43 -8.26 -23.41 13.05
N GLU A 44 -7.73 -24.51 12.53
CA GLU A 44 -6.38 -24.99 12.83
C GLU A 44 -5.33 -23.93 12.51
N MET A 45 -5.41 -23.31 11.33
CA MET A 45 -4.54 -22.19 10.95
C MET A 45 -4.71 -21.01 11.91
N ALA A 46 -5.93 -20.63 12.28
CA ALA A 46 -6.19 -19.51 13.18
C ALA A 46 -5.60 -19.73 14.58
N LEU A 47 -5.73 -20.95 15.10
CA LEU A 47 -5.15 -21.35 16.38
C LEU A 47 -3.62 -21.38 16.35
N ALA A 48 -3.03 -21.85 15.24
CA ALA A 48 -1.58 -21.81 15.05
C ALA A 48 -1.07 -20.36 15.03
N VAL A 49 -1.76 -19.46 14.34
CA VAL A 49 -1.43 -18.01 14.32
C VAL A 49 -1.54 -17.41 15.72
N ALA A 50 -2.59 -17.72 16.48
CA ALA A 50 -2.75 -17.25 17.86
C ALA A 50 -1.60 -17.68 18.78
N ALA A 51 -1.24 -18.97 18.72
CA ALA A 51 -0.11 -19.51 19.47
C ALA A 51 1.22 -18.82 19.10
N ALA A 52 1.41 -18.48 17.82
CA ALA A 52 2.59 -17.74 17.37
C ALA A 52 2.61 -16.29 17.89
N ILE A 53 1.46 -15.61 17.93
CA ILE A 53 1.31 -14.26 18.50
C ILE A 53 1.67 -14.27 19.99
N GLU A 54 1.07 -15.18 20.77
CA GLU A 54 1.32 -15.31 22.21
C GLU A 54 2.77 -15.72 22.52
N GLY A 55 3.27 -16.70 21.77
CA GLY A 55 4.64 -17.19 21.90
C GLY A 55 5.70 -16.24 21.33
N ARG A 56 5.29 -15.13 20.70
CA ARG A 56 6.15 -14.18 19.98
C ARG A 56 7.13 -14.90 19.03
N SER A 57 6.63 -15.90 18.31
CA SER A 57 7.41 -16.78 17.44
C SER A 57 7.05 -16.60 15.96
N ALA A 58 7.95 -17.04 15.08
CA ALA A 58 7.70 -17.04 13.65
C ALA A 58 6.90 -18.29 13.25
N LEU A 59 5.88 -18.09 12.42
CA LEU A 59 5.07 -19.16 11.83
C LEU A 59 5.05 -19.02 10.32
N VAL A 60 5.29 -20.12 9.62
CA VAL A 60 5.12 -20.22 8.17
C VAL A 60 3.99 -21.21 7.90
N VAL A 61 2.95 -20.75 7.21
CA VAL A 61 1.79 -21.58 6.86
C VAL A 61 1.67 -21.67 5.36
N GLU A 62 1.68 -22.89 4.83
CA GLU A 62 1.22 -23.16 3.47
C GLU A 62 -0.25 -23.58 3.54
N ALA A 63 -1.09 -22.85 2.82
CA ALA A 63 -2.52 -23.12 2.81
C ALA A 63 -3.06 -22.96 1.39
N GLY A 64 -3.95 -23.88 0.98
CA GLY A 64 -4.52 -23.90 -0.37
C GLY A 64 -5.38 -22.67 -0.68
N THR A 65 -5.69 -22.42 -1.95
CA THR A 65 -6.68 -21.38 -2.32
C THR A 65 -8.07 -21.74 -1.81
N GLY A 66 -8.83 -20.76 -1.35
CA GLY A 66 -10.23 -20.98 -0.92
C GLY A 66 -10.42 -21.57 0.47
N VAL A 67 -9.34 -21.86 1.23
CA VAL A 67 -9.46 -22.36 2.62
C VAL A 67 -9.81 -21.28 3.65
N GLY A 68 -9.97 -20.02 3.22
CA GLY A 68 -10.30 -18.91 4.11
C GLY A 68 -9.09 -18.33 4.87
N LYS A 69 -7.89 -18.42 4.28
CA LYS A 69 -6.60 -17.92 4.83
C LYS A 69 -6.70 -16.53 5.43
N THR A 70 -7.32 -15.61 4.69
CA THR A 70 -7.50 -14.21 5.08
C THR A 70 -8.12 -14.08 6.47
N TYR A 71 -9.22 -14.79 6.72
CA TYR A 71 -9.89 -14.72 8.02
C TYR A 71 -9.10 -15.50 9.07
N ALA A 72 -8.46 -16.61 8.69
CA ALA A 72 -7.66 -17.42 9.59
C ALA A 72 -6.48 -16.64 10.20
N TYR A 73 -5.83 -15.73 9.46
CA TYR A 73 -4.80 -14.87 10.05
C TYR A 73 -5.35 -13.55 10.63
N LEU A 74 -6.44 -13.00 10.09
CA LEU A 74 -6.98 -11.71 10.56
C LEU A 74 -7.70 -11.82 11.90
N VAL A 75 -8.51 -12.86 12.11
CA VAL A 75 -9.27 -13.04 13.36
C VAL A 75 -8.35 -13.08 14.58
N PRO A 76 -7.34 -13.97 14.66
CA PRO A 76 -6.43 -13.98 15.80
C PRO A 76 -5.68 -12.65 15.95
N ALA A 77 -5.26 -12.01 14.85
CA ALA A 77 -4.58 -10.72 14.91
C ALA A 77 -5.46 -9.62 15.52
N LEU A 78 -6.72 -9.51 15.06
CA LEU A 78 -7.67 -8.52 15.55
C LEU A 78 -8.08 -8.80 17.01
N VAL A 79 -8.40 -10.06 17.34
CA VAL A 79 -8.86 -10.44 18.69
C VAL A 79 -7.74 -10.32 19.73
N SER A 80 -6.48 -10.53 19.34
CA SER A 80 -5.33 -10.35 20.24
C SER A 80 -5.19 -8.91 20.75
N GLY A 81 -5.74 -7.93 20.02
CA GLY A 81 -5.55 -6.50 20.30
C GLY A 81 -4.12 -6.01 20.09
N ALA A 82 -3.21 -6.88 19.63
CA ALA A 82 -1.83 -6.54 19.37
C ALA A 82 -1.73 -5.62 18.15
N ARG A 83 -0.83 -4.64 18.23
CA ARG A 83 -0.60 -3.73 17.12
C ARG A 83 -0.02 -4.49 15.93
N THR A 84 -0.74 -4.49 14.80
CA THR A 84 -0.50 -5.42 13.70
C THR A 84 -0.14 -4.70 12.40
N LEU A 85 0.90 -5.18 11.72
CA LEU A 85 1.19 -4.86 10.33
C LEU A 85 0.76 -6.02 9.43
N LEU A 86 -0.07 -5.73 8.44
CA LEU A 86 -0.43 -6.68 7.39
C LEU A 86 0.20 -6.23 6.08
N SER A 87 1.14 -7.01 5.56
CA SER A 87 1.81 -6.77 4.29
C SER A 87 1.31 -7.75 3.25
N THR A 88 0.93 -7.27 2.06
CA THR A 88 0.53 -8.13 0.95
C THR A 88 1.32 -7.88 -0.33
N ALA A 89 1.20 -8.79 -1.28
CA ALA A 89 1.90 -8.70 -2.55
C ALA A 89 1.44 -7.53 -3.45
N THR A 90 0.12 -7.32 -3.60
CA THR A 90 -0.42 -6.42 -4.64
C THR A 90 -1.34 -5.33 -4.08
N LYS A 91 -1.47 -4.21 -4.79
CA LYS A 91 -2.40 -3.12 -4.41
C LYS A 91 -3.85 -3.58 -4.43
N THR A 92 -4.24 -4.39 -5.41
CA THR A 92 -5.60 -4.95 -5.51
C THR A 92 -5.95 -5.82 -4.30
N LEU A 93 -5.01 -6.65 -3.82
CA LEU A 93 -5.24 -7.45 -2.60
C LEU A 93 -5.37 -6.55 -1.36
N GLN A 94 -4.55 -5.50 -1.24
CA GLN A 94 -4.71 -4.53 -0.16
C GLN A 94 -6.08 -3.86 -0.17
N ASP A 95 -6.54 -3.44 -1.36
CA ASP A 95 -7.84 -2.78 -1.52
C ASP A 95 -8.99 -3.72 -1.17
N GLN A 96 -8.92 -4.98 -1.60
CA GLN A 96 -9.89 -6.00 -1.21
C GLN A 96 -9.94 -6.19 0.31
N LEU A 97 -8.78 -6.32 0.95
CA LEU A 97 -8.68 -6.49 2.39
C LEU A 97 -9.27 -5.30 3.14
N PHE A 98 -8.88 -4.08 2.74
CA PHE A 98 -9.24 -2.86 3.46
C PHE A 98 -10.70 -2.43 3.23
N VAL A 99 -11.22 -2.57 2.02
CA VAL A 99 -12.59 -2.13 1.68
C VAL A 99 -13.63 -3.17 2.07
N ARG A 100 -13.30 -4.47 1.99
CA ARG A 100 -14.28 -5.55 2.16
C ARG A 100 -14.05 -6.39 3.40
N ASP A 101 -12.87 -7.01 3.52
CA ASP A 101 -12.67 -8.10 4.47
C ASP A 101 -12.50 -7.57 5.92
N LEU A 102 -11.68 -6.53 6.13
CA LEU A 102 -11.45 -5.91 7.44
C LEU A 102 -12.69 -5.22 8.03
N PRO A 103 -13.47 -4.41 7.28
CA PRO A 103 -14.70 -3.82 7.80
C PRO A 103 -15.73 -4.86 8.23
N ARG A 104 -15.86 -5.96 7.48
CA ARG A 104 -16.73 -7.09 7.83
C ARG A 104 -16.30 -7.75 9.13
N LEU A 105 -15.01 -8.06 9.27
CA LEU A 105 -14.47 -8.67 10.48
C LEU A 105 -14.61 -7.75 11.70
N ARG A 106 -14.33 -6.46 11.55
CA ARG A 106 -14.49 -5.49 12.66
C ARG A 106 -15.94 -5.42 13.12
N SER A 107 -16.89 -5.40 12.18
CA SER A 107 -18.32 -5.40 12.50
C SER A 107 -18.76 -6.70 13.15
N ALA A 108 -18.29 -7.85 12.65
CA ALA A 108 -18.64 -9.17 13.18
C ALA A 108 -18.13 -9.39 14.61
N LEU A 109 -16.89 -8.98 14.86
CA LEU A 109 -16.21 -9.15 16.15
C LEU A 109 -16.52 -8.01 17.13
N ASN A 110 -17.24 -6.97 16.70
CA ASN A 110 -17.56 -5.77 17.49
C ASN A 110 -16.33 -5.13 18.18
N LEU A 111 -15.21 -5.07 17.45
CA LEU A 111 -13.93 -4.59 17.98
C LEU A 111 -13.77 -3.07 17.74
N PRO A 112 -13.39 -2.28 18.75
CA PRO A 112 -13.17 -0.84 18.62
C PRO A 112 -11.79 -0.51 18.01
N LEU A 113 -11.40 -1.22 16.95
CA LEU A 113 -10.07 -1.11 16.34
C LEU A 113 -10.04 -0.11 15.18
N THR A 114 -8.96 0.64 15.12
CA THR A 114 -8.62 1.55 14.04
C THR A 114 -7.75 0.83 13.01
N VAL A 115 -8.12 0.95 11.75
CA VAL A 115 -7.44 0.30 10.63
C VAL A 115 -7.08 1.36 9.60
N ALA A 116 -5.86 1.31 9.08
CA ALA A 116 -5.38 2.22 8.05
C ALA A 116 -4.78 1.45 6.87
N LEU A 117 -4.92 2.04 5.67
CA LEU A 117 -4.28 1.57 4.45
C LEU A 117 -3.20 2.56 4.05
N LEU A 118 -1.98 2.07 3.85
CA LEU A 118 -0.87 2.90 3.42
C LEU A 118 -0.24 2.35 2.15
N LYS A 119 -0.38 3.13 1.07
CA LYS A 119 0.18 2.84 -0.25
C LYS A 119 1.44 3.66 -0.53
N GLY A 120 2.10 3.35 -1.63
CA GLY A 120 3.17 4.19 -2.17
C GLY A 120 2.67 5.57 -2.63
N ARG A 121 3.56 6.56 -2.67
CA ARG A 121 3.21 7.97 -3.00
C ARG A 121 2.58 8.15 -4.38
N SER A 122 2.93 7.29 -5.34
CA SER A 122 2.35 7.26 -6.68
C SER A 122 0.89 6.75 -6.72
N SER A 123 0.36 6.26 -5.61
CA SER A 123 -1.07 5.93 -5.49
C SER A 123 -1.94 7.12 -5.06
N TYR A 124 -1.32 8.22 -4.60
CA TYR A 124 -2.06 9.37 -4.08
C TYR A 124 -1.95 10.58 -4.99
N LEU A 125 -3.06 11.30 -5.13
CA LEU A 125 -3.11 12.59 -5.81
C LEU A 125 -2.23 13.62 -5.08
N CYS A 126 -1.33 14.26 -5.82
CA CYS A 126 -0.52 15.36 -5.35
C CYS A 126 -1.15 16.68 -5.80
N LEU A 127 -1.74 17.43 -4.85
CA LEU A 127 -2.41 18.70 -5.13
C LEU A 127 -1.48 19.74 -5.78
N HIS A 128 -0.20 19.75 -5.38
CA HIS A 128 0.79 20.65 -5.97
C HIS A 128 1.02 20.34 -7.45
N ARG A 129 1.24 19.07 -7.79
CA ARG A 129 1.47 18.63 -9.18
C ARG A 129 0.21 18.72 -10.03
N LEU A 130 -0.97 18.47 -9.46
CA LEU A 130 -2.24 18.77 -10.12
C LEU A 130 -2.32 20.25 -10.53
N GLY A 131 -1.93 21.15 -9.62
CA GLY A 131 -1.84 22.58 -9.91
C GLY A 131 -0.85 22.91 -11.02
N GLN A 132 0.30 22.24 -11.08
CA GLN A 132 1.28 22.41 -12.17
C GLN A 132 0.74 21.89 -13.50
N ALA A 133 0.19 20.67 -13.52
CA ALA A 133 -0.37 20.03 -14.71
C ALA A 133 -1.49 20.85 -15.35
N ARG A 134 -2.29 21.56 -14.54
CA ARG A 134 -3.35 22.46 -15.05
C ARG A 134 -2.82 23.61 -15.90
N HIS A 135 -1.63 24.13 -15.57
CA HIS A 135 -1.03 25.26 -16.29
C HIS A 135 -0.08 24.79 -17.41
N ASP A 136 0.10 23.49 -17.57
CA ASP A 136 0.92 22.93 -18.64
C ASP A 136 0.11 22.89 -19.96
N ALA A 137 0.63 23.59 -20.97
CA ALA A 137 0.03 23.65 -22.30
C ALA A 137 0.29 22.37 -23.15
N HIS A 138 1.12 21.44 -22.67
CA HIS A 138 1.65 20.30 -23.46
C HIS A 138 1.06 18.94 -23.05
N LEU A 139 -0.23 18.89 -22.73
CA LEU A 139 -0.89 17.59 -22.54
C LEU A 139 -0.83 16.77 -23.84
N PRO A 140 -0.49 15.47 -23.76
CA PRO A 140 -0.11 14.68 -24.93
C PRO A 140 -1.24 14.48 -25.94
N ASP A 141 -2.49 14.44 -25.48
CA ASP A 141 -3.66 14.27 -26.31
C ASP A 141 -4.96 14.77 -25.66
N ARG A 142 -6.06 14.74 -26.42
CA ARG A 142 -7.41 15.13 -25.94
C ARG A 142 -7.95 14.21 -24.83
N SER A 143 -7.49 12.97 -24.73
CA SER A 143 -7.91 12.05 -23.67
C SER A 143 -7.29 12.43 -22.33
N ALA A 144 -6.02 12.84 -22.34
CA ALA A 144 -5.29 13.36 -21.19
C ALA A 144 -5.94 14.63 -20.65
N VAL A 145 -6.36 15.56 -21.52
CA VAL A 145 -7.13 16.75 -21.12
C VAL A 145 -8.42 16.39 -20.38
N ARG A 146 -9.19 15.42 -20.90
CA ARG A 146 -10.43 14.97 -20.26
C ARG A 146 -10.15 14.27 -18.93
N ALA A 147 -9.13 13.42 -18.88
CA ALA A 147 -8.74 12.71 -17.66
C ALA A 147 -8.30 13.70 -16.57
N LEU A 148 -7.48 14.70 -16.91
CA LEU A 148 -7.06 15.75 -15.98
C LEU A 148 -8.26 16.53 -15.44
N ALA A 149 -9.18 16.98 -16.30
CA ALA A 149 -10.39 17.69 -15.87
C ALA A 149 -11.26 16.85 -14.93
N ARG A 150 -11.37 15.53 -15.17
CA ARG A 150 -12.07 14.61 -14.25
C ARG A 150 -11.35 14.48 -12.91
N ILE A 151 -10.02 14.39 -12.92
CA ILE A 151 -9.20 14.33 -11.70
C ILE A 151 -9.35 15.63 -10.90
N GLU A 152 -9.36 16.78 -11.55
CA GLU A 152 -9.58 18.09 -10.91
C GLU A 152 -10.94 18.18 -10.21
N ALA A 153 -12.00 17.70 -10.87
CA ALA A 153 -13.33 17.65 -10.28
C ALA A 153 -13.36 16.70 -9.07
N TRP A 154 -12.77 15.51 -9.21
CA TRP A 154 -12.69 14.51 -8.15
C TRP A 154 -11.83 14.96 -6.95
N ALA A 155 -10.78 15.76 -7.20
CA ALA A 155 -9.91 16.32 -6.17
C ALA A 155 -10.66 17.20 -5.16
N GLN A 156 -11.82 17.76 -5.54
CA GLN A 156 -12.66 18.56 -4.63
C GLN A 156 -13.52 17.71 -3.70
N THR A 157 -13.71 16.43 -4.02
CA THR A 157 -14.63 15.54 -3.28
C THR A 157 -13.91 14.43 -2.54
N THR A 158 -12.69 14.06 -2.95
CA THR A 158 -11.93 12.98 -2.31
C THR A 158 -11.47 13.37 -0.91
N ALA A 159 -11.56 12.42 0.03
CA ALA A 159 -11.06 12.59 1.38
C ALA A 159 -9.66 11.98 1.55
N SER A 160 -9.37 10.86 0.89
CA SER A 160 -8.10 10.13 1.00
C SER A 160 -7.08 10.58 -0.04
N GLY A 161 -7.55 11.02 -1.22
CA GLY A 161 -6.73 11.26 -2.40
C GLY A 161 -6.18 9.98 -3.04
N ASP A 162 -6.68 8.80 -2.67
CA ASP A 162 -6.30 7.53 -3.29
C ASP A 162 -6.92 7.41 -4.68
N LEU A 163 -6.07 7.34 -5.71
CA LEU A 163 -6.52 7.28 -7.10
C LEU A 163 -7.31 6.01 -7.42
N ALA A 164 -7.17 4.94 -6.64
CA ALA A 164 -7.95 3.71 -6.81
C ALA A 164 -9.45 3.92 -6.53
N GLU A 165 -9.82 4.96 -5.77
CA GLU A 165 -11.23 5.32 -5.51
C GLU A 165 -11.88 6.05 -6.69
N MET A 166 -11.09 6.50 -7.68
CA MET A 166 -11.61 7.25 -8.82
C MET A 166 -12.18 6.30 -9.88
N GLU A 167 -13.50 6.22 -9.97
CA GLU A 167 -14.17 5.39 -10.96
C GLU A 167 -13.79 5.74 -12.40
N GLY A 168 -13.46 4.73 -13.21
CA GLY A 168 -13.16 4.90 -14.64
C GLY A 168 -11.88 5.67 -14.94
N LEU A 169 -10.95 5.79 -13.98
CA LEU A 169 -9.57 6.16 -14.26
C LEU A 169 -8.80 4.90 -14.68
N ASP A 170 -8.19 4.92 -15.86
CA ASP A 170 -7.28 3.86 -16.29
C ASP A 170 -5.95 4.00 -15.54
N GLU A 171 -5.49 2.91 -14.90
CA GLU A 171 -4.18 2.85 -14.20
C GLU A 171 -2.99 3.14 -15.14
N ARG A 172 -3.17 2.96 -16.45
CA ARG A 172 -2.17 3.25 -17.48
C ARG A 172 -2.28 4.67 -18.05
N SER A 173 -3.16 5.50 -17.49
CA SER A 173 -3.35 6.88 -17.93
C SER A 173 -2.05 7.67 -17.87
N SER A 174 -1.69 8.33 -18.97
CA SER A 174 -0.53 9.22 -19.08
C SER A 174 -0.61 10.45 -18.17
N VAL A 175 -1.78 10.72 -17.58
CA VAL A 175 -1.99 11.83 -16.64
C VAL A 175 -1.54 11.48 -15.22
N ILE A 176 -1.52 10.20 -14.83
CA ILE A 176 -1.17 9.78 -13.46
C ILE A 176 0.22 10.29 -13.05
N PRO A 177 1.30 10.16 -13.86
CA PRO A 177 2.60 10.72 -13.53
C PRO A 177 2.63 12.25 -13.43
N LEU A 178 1.68 12.95 -14.06
CA LEU A 178 1.56 14.41 -14.01
C LEU A 178 0.90 14.90 -12.72
N VAL A 179 0.04 14.08 -12.11
CA VAL A 179 -0.74 14.46 -10.91
C VAL A 179 -0.33 13.72 -9.63
N THR A 180 0.59 12.77 -9.73
CA THR A 180 1.20 12.05 -8.59
C THR A 180 2.65 12.44 -8.45
N SER A 181 3.28 12.09 -7.32
CA SER A 181 4.67 12.46 -7.05
C SER A 181 5.54 11.24 -6.73
N SER A 182 6.83 11.38 -6.97
CA SER A 182 7.89 10.42 -6.67
C SER A 182 8.79 10.95 -5.54
N ARG A 183 9.71 10.12 -5.03
CA ARG A 183 10.62 10.54 -3.95
C ARG A 183 11.50 11.71 -4.39
N GLU A 184 11.85 11.73 -5.67
CA GLU A 184 12.79 12.65 -6.31
C GLU A 184 12.18 14.02 -6.58
N ASN A 185 10.87 14.08 -6.90
CA ASN A 185 10.19 15.35 -7.24
C ASN A 185 9.31 15.92 -6.11
N CYS A 186 9.32 15.27 -4.94
CA CYS A 186 8.58 15.74 -3.78
C CYS A 186 9.32 16.86 -3.06
N LEU A 187 8.67 18.02 -2.90
CA LEU A 187 9.19 19.15 -2.12
C LEU A 187 9.20 18.92 -0.59
N GLY A 188 8.59 17.82 -0.12
CA GLY A 188 8.60 17.44 1.29
C GLY A 188 7.92 18.47 2.18
N SER A 189 8.63 18.95 3.21
CA SER A 189 8.16 19.98 4.15
C SER A 189 8.06 21.38 3.51
N GLU A 190 8.76 21.63 2.41
CA GLU A 190 8.73 22.91 1.70
C GLU A 190 7.55 23.00 0.72
N CYS A 191 6.78 21.92 0.55
CA CYS A 191 5.63 21.89 -0.32
C CYS A 191 4.54 22.87 0.14
N PRO A 192 4.02 23.77 -0.73
CA PRO A 192 2.91 24.67 -0.38
C PRO A 192 1.65 23.92 0.08
N GLU A 193 1.43 22.73 -0.46
CA GLU A 193 0.29 21.85 -0.17
C GLU A 193 0.60 20.82 0.95
N HIS A 194 1.63 21.03 1.78
CA HIS A 194 2.05 20.04 2.77
C HIS A 194 0.94 19.69 3.78
N ARG A 195 0.16 20.69 4.22
CA ARG A 195 -0.92 20.50 5.21
C ARG A 195 -2.07 19.65 4.68
N SER A 196 -2.43 19.87 3.41
CA SER A 196 -3.48 19.16 2.65
C SER A 196 -2.96 17.89 1.97
N CYS A 197 -1.70 17.51 2.17
CA CYS A 197 -1.08 16.40 1.46
C CYS A 197 -1.67 15.04 1.86
N HIS A 198 -2.32 14.38 0.90
CA HIS A 198 -2.91 13.04 1.03
C HIS A 198 -1.93 11.98 1.55
N VAL A 199 -0.68 11.96 1.04
CA VAL A 199 0.36 11.03 1.51
C VAL A 199 0.67 11.26 2.99
N MET A 200 0.81 12.53 3.40
CA MET A 200 1.12 12.85 4.80
C MET A 200 -0.05 12.54 5.72
N LYS A 201 -1.29 12.73 5.24
CA LYS A 201 -2.51 12.31 5.95
C LYS A 201 -2.54 10.79 6.15
N ALA A 202 -2.39 10.00 5.09
CA ALA A 202 -2.37 8.55 5.16
C ALA A 202 -1.27 8.02 6.09
N ARG A 203 -0.07 8.64 6.07
CA ARG A 203 1.01 8.29 7.01
C ARG A 203 0.65 8.56 8.46
N ARG A 204 0.03 9.70 8.77
CA ARG A 204 -0.43 9.99 10.14
C ARG A 204 -1.48 9.01 10.61
N GLU A 205 -2.43 8.65 9.74
CA GLU A 205 -3.46 7.65 10.04
C GLU A 205 -2.83 6.27 10.29
N ALA A 206 -1.88 5.85 9.45
CA ALA A 206 -1.14 4.60 9.65
C ALA A 206 -0.35 4.59 10.97
N MET A 207 0.29 5.70 11.34
CA MET A 207 1.03 5.83 12.61
C MET A 207 0.14 5.80 13.86
N LEU A 208 -1.17 6.00 13.72
CA LEU A 208 -2.13 5.95 14.83
C LEU A 208 -2.97 4.67 14.84
N ALA A 209 -2.95 3.89 13.76
CA ALA A 209 -3.80 2.71 13.63
C ALA A 209 -3.29 1.53 14.47
N ASP A 210 -4.25 0.70 14.89
CA ASP A 210 -4.02 -0.59 15.54
C ASP A 210 -3.62 -1.67 14.53
N LEU A 211 -4.19 -1.60 13.31
CA LEU A 211 -3.81 -2.44 12.18
C LEU A 211 -3.50 -1.58 10.95
N VAL A 212 -2.32 -1.78 10.36
CA VAL A 212 -1.92 -1.11 9.10
C VAL A 212 -1.78 -2.14 7.99
N VAL A 213 -2.44 -1.88 6.86
CA VAL A 213 -2.29 -2.65 5.62
C VAL A 213 -1.32 -1.95 4.69
N VAL A 214 -0.31 -2.67 4.20
CA VAL A 214 0.73 -2.19 3.27
C VAL A 214 1.03 -3.23 2.20
N ASN A 215 1.82 -2.86 1.17
CA ASN A 215 2.51 -3.87 0.36
C ASN A 215 3.88 -4.25 0.92
N HIS A 216 4.42 -5.36 0.41
CA HIS A 216 5.78 -5.81 0.71
C HIS A 216 6.84 -4.74 0.39
N HIS A 217 6.71 -4.02 -0.73
CA HIS A 217 7.66 -2.96 -1.09
C HIS A 217 7.74 -1.84 -0.03
N LEU A 218 6.61 -1.42 0.54
CA LEU A 218 6.59 -0.38 1.55
C LEU A 218 7.15 -0.86 2.89
N PHE A 219 6.96 -2.14 3.21
CA PHE A 219 7.61 -2.77 4.37
C PHE A 219 9.14 -2.69 4.26
N PHE A 220 9.71 -3.10 3.11
CA PHE A 220 11.16 -2.98 2.90
C PHE A 220 11.64 -1.52 2.89
N ALA A 221 10.83 -0.60 2.35
CA ALA A 221 11.14 0.83 2.40
C ALA A 221 11.25 1.38 3.81
N ASP A 222 10.35 0.96 4.71
CA ASP A 222 10.41 1.33 6.12
C ASP A 222 11.64 0.75 6.82
N MET A 223 11.95 -0.53 6.57
CA MET A 223 13.12 -1.21 7.14
C MET A 223 14.43 -0.47 6.83
N THR A 224 14.65 -0.09 5.57
CA THR A 224 15.86 0.65 5.17
C THR A 224 15.91 2.08 5.74
N LEU A 225 14.76 2.73 5.94
CA LEU A 225 14.72 4.03 6.59
C LEU A 225 15.08 3.95 8.07
N ARG A 226 14.64 2.89 8.77
CA ARG A 226 15.05 2.61 10.15
C ARG A 226 16.55 2.38 10.27
N ASP A 227 17.11 1.56 9.38
CA ASP A 227 18.55 1.26 9.37
C ASP A 227 19.41 2.51 9.12
N SER A 228 18.89 3.50 8.39
CA SER A 228 19.56 4.77 8.14
C SER A 228 19.29 5.86 9.20
N GLY A 229 18.50 5.56 10.24
CA GLY A 229 18.17 6.49 11.33
C GLY A 229 17.23 7.63 10.93
N VAL A 230 16.50 7.49 9.82
CA VAL A 230 15.53 8.47 9.33
C VAL A 230 14.14 8.18 9.90
N ALA A 231 13.26 9.19 9.90
CA ALA A 231 11.88 9.06 10.35
C ALA A 231 11.16 7.84 9.75
N GLU A 232 10.56 7.05 10.62
CA GLU A 232 9.83 5.82 10.30
C GLU A 232 8.58 6.10 9.47
N LEU A 233 8.25 5.21 8.54
CA LEU A 233 7.04 5.26 7.72
C LEU A 233 5.88 4.53 8.36
N LEU A 234 6.19 3.44 9.06
CA LEU A 234 5.24 2.51 9.66
C LEU A 234 5.34 2.58 11.19
N PRO A 235 4.26 2.28 11.91
CA PRO A 235 4.33 2.17 13.35
C PRO A 235 5.19 0.98 13.79
N SER A 236 5.75 1.04 15.01
CA SER A 236 6.23 -0.17 15.67
C SER A 236 5.05 -1.12 15.91
N VAL A 237 5.21 -2.39 15.53
CA VAL A 237 4.17 -3.41 15.62
C VAL A 237 4.64 -4.59 16.46
N GLU A 238 3.69 -5.29 17.06
CA GLU A 238 3.92 -6.52 17.82
C GLU A 238 3.74 -7.76 16.95
N VAL A 239 2.89 -7.66 15.92
CA VAL A 239 2.59 -8.73 14.98
C VAL A 239 2.80 -8.21 13.56
N ALA A 240 3.54 -8.97 12.76
CA ALA A 240 3.70 -8.73 11.32
C ALA A 240 3.23 -9.96 10.55
N ILE A 241 2.25 -9.76 9.67
CA ILE A 241 1.67 -10.81 8.82
C ILE A 241 2.05 -10.51 7.38
N PHE A 242 2.61 -11.51 6.69
CA PHE A 242 2.94 -11.42 5.28
C PHE A 242 2.02 -12.36 4.49
N ASP A 243 1.05 -11.78 3.80
CA ASP A 243 0.18 -12.53 2.88
C ASP A 243 0.84 -12.65 1.51
N GLU A 244 0.67 -13.79 0.85
CA GLU A 244 1.40 -14.17 -0.37
C GLU A 244 2.93 -14.04 -0.21
N ALA A 245 3.44 -14.47 0.95
CA ALA A 245 4.85 -14.37 1.36
C ALA A 245 5.87 -14.96 0.36
N HIS A 246 5.43 -15.80 -0.59
CA HIS A 246 6.29 -16.28 -1.67
C HIS A 246 6.83 -15.13 -2.56
N GLN A 247 6.13 -13.99 -2.64
CA GLN A 247 6.59 -12.80 -3.38
C GLN A 247 7.52 -11.90 -2.54
N LEU A 248 7.66 -12.16 -1.25
CA LEU A 248 8.44 -11.31 -0.34
C LEU A 248 9.92 -11.26 -0.72
N ALA A 249 10.49 -12.41 -1.12
CA ALA A 249 11.89 -12.49 -1.52
C ALA A 249 12.18 -11.64 -2.77
N GLU A 250 11.32 -11.73 -3.78
CA GLU A 250 11.45 -10.92 -5.00
C GLU A 250 11.28 -9.43 -4.70
N ALA A 251 10.27 -9.06 -3.89
CA ALA A 251 10.06 -7.68 -3.48
C ALA A 251 11.29 -7.11 -2.74
N GLY A 252 11.95 -7.93 -1.91
CA GLY A 252 13.18 -7.55 -1.22
C GLY A 252 14.35 -7.32 -2.18
N VAL A 253 14.56 -8.21 -3.14
CA VAL A 253 15.61 -8.06 -4.18
C VAL A 253 15.37 -6.79 -5.01
N GLN A 254 14.15 -6.57 -5.48
CA GLN A 254 13.80 -5.38 -6.25
C GLN A 254 14.00 -4.09 -5.44
N PHE A 255 13.73 -4.12 -4.14
CA PHE A 255 13.89 -2.95 -3.28
C PHE A 255 15.36 -2.64 -2.96
N LEU A 256 16.18 -3.66 -2.70
CA LEU A 256 17.62 -3.50 -2.46
C LEU A 256 18.41 -3.21 -3.73
N GLY A 257 17.82 -3.49 -4.90
CA GLY A 257 18.36 -3.14 -6.20
C GLY A 257 18.27 -1.64 -6.50
N THR A 258 19.28 -1.10 -7.19
CA THR A 258 19.17 0.22 -7.81
C THR A 258 18.81 0.06 -9.28
N THR A 259 17.64 0.56 -9.66
CA THR A 259 17.18 0.53 -11.05
C THR A 259 17.11 1.94 -11.59
N LEU A 260 17.72 2.18 -12.75
CA LEU A 260 17.56 3.39 -13.52
C LEU A 260 16.82 3.05 -14.82
N GLY A 261 15.55 3.42 -14.87
CA GLY A 261 14.68 3.20 -16.02
C GLY A 261 14.63 4.40 -16.95
N SER A 262 14.46 4.11 -18.23
CA SER A 262 14.30 5.13 -19.28
C SER A 262 13.11 6.06 -19.03
N ALA A 263 12.03 5.55 -18.42
CA ALA A 263 10.86 6.34 -18.04
C ALA A 263 11.19 7.39 -16.96
N GLN A 264 12.05 7.06 -15.98
CA GLN A 264 12.46 7.98 -14.93
C GLN A 264 13.24 9.17 -15.50
N LEU A 265 14.09 8.95 -16.50
CA LEU A 265 14.82 10.03 -17.19
C LEU A 265 13.88 10.96 -17.95
N ILE A 266 12.84 10.41 -18.60
CA ILE A 266 11.83 11.20 -19.30
C ILE A 266 11.01 12.02 -18.31
N ASP A 267 10.59 11.44 -17.19
CA ASP A 267 9.83 12.17 -16.16
C ASP A 267 10.69 13.26 -15.52
N PHE A 268 11.97 12.99 -15.25
CA PHE A 268 12.94 14.00 -14.80
C PHE A 268 13.07 15.15 -15.79
N ALA A 269 13.18 14.87 -17.10
CA ALA A 269 13.29 15.90 -18.12
C ALA A 269 12.06 16.84 -18.14
N ARG A 270 10.86 16.29 -17.97
CA ARG A 270 9.62 17.08 -17.85
C ARG A 270 9.60 17.92 -16.58
N ASP A 271 9.92 17.32 -15.44
CA ASP A 271 9.94 18.01 -14.14
C ASP A 271 10.95 19.16 -14.16
N MET A 272 12.15 18.92 -14.70
CA MET A 272 13.19 19.94 -14.90
C MET A 272 12.73 21.10 -15.78
N LEU A 273 12.05 20.82 -16.90
CA LEU A 273 11.53 21.84 -17.79
C LEU A 273 10.48 22.72 -17.09
N ALA A 274 9.51 22.09 -16.43
CA ALA A 274 8.42 22.78 -15.75
C ALA A 274 8.96 23.69 -14.63
N ILE A 275 9.80 23.15 -13.74
CA ILE A 275 10.38 23.90 -12.62
C ILE A 275 11.33 24.98 -13.14
N GLY A 276 12.19 24.65 -14.12
CA GLY A 276 13.16 25.59 -14.70
C GLY A 276 12.49 26.81 -15.34
N LEU A 277 11.42 26.62 -16.10
CA LEU A 277 10.66 27.73 -16.69
C LEU A 277 9.91 28.57 -15.66
N GLN A 278 9.45 27.95 -14.57
CA GLN A 278 8.68 28.64 -13.53
C GLN A 278 9.58 29.42 -12.56
N GLN A 279 10.68 28.83 -12.10
CA GLN A 279 11.48 29.35 -10.98
C GLN A 279 12.85 29.90 -11.39
N ALA A 280 13.39 29.45 -12.52
CA ALA A 280 14.77 29.74 -12.95
C ALA A 280 14.82 30.24 -14.39
N ARG A 281 13.78 30.97 -14.82
CA ARG A 281 13.62 31.41 -16.21
C ARG A 281 14.83 32.25 -16.65
N GLY A 282 15.43 31.88 -17.78
CA GLY A 282 16.58 32.58 -18.37
C GLY A 282 17.94 32.20 -17.78
N LEU A 283 18.00 31.34 -16.75
CA LEU A 283 19.27 30.86 -16.19
C LEU A 283 19.90 29.71 -16.98
N ALA A 284 19.10 28.97 -17.76
CA ALA A 284 19.57 27.91 -18.64
C ALA A 284 18.61 27.73 -19.84
N PRO A 285 19.05 27.10 -20.95
CA PRO A 285 18.18 26.72 -22.06
C PRO A 285 17.35 25.47 -21.69
N TRP A 286 16.38 25.63 -20.79
CA TRP A 286 15.62 24.52 -20.20
C TRP A 286 14.95 23.61 -21.22
N GLN A 287 14.47 24.17 -22.33
CA GLN A 287 13.84 23.42 -23.43
C GLN A 287 14.84 22.47 -24.11
N ASP A 288 16.04 22.96 -24.43
CA ASP A 288 17.08 22.18 -25.08
C ASP A 288 17.60 21.07 -24.14
N LEU A 289 17.78 21.39 -22.86
CA LEU A 289 18.20 20.42 -21.85
C LEU A 289 17.17 19.29 -21.68
N ALA A 290 15.88 19.64 -21.57
CA ALA A 290 14.82 18.64 -21.44
C ALA A 290 14.70 17.78 -22.70
N ALA A 291 14.80 18.38 -23.89
CA ALA A 291 14.79 17.66 -25.16
C ALA A 291 16.00 16.71 -25.28
N ALA A 292 17.18 17.13 -24.85
CA ALA A 292 18.38 16.28 -24.85
C ALA A 292 18.23 15.08 -23.91
N CYS A 293 17.68 15.27 -22.71
CA CYS A 293 17.42 14.17 -21.78
C CYS A 293 16.37 13.17 -22.33
N ASP A 294 15.25 13.66 -22.87
CA ASP A 294 14.22 12.80 -23.48
C ASP A 294 14.77 12.04 -24.70
N HIS A 295 15.57 12.70 -25.55
CA HIS A 295 16.21 12.07 -26.69
C HIS A 295 17.17 10.96 -26.27
N ALA A 296 18.09 11.24 -25.34
CA ALA A 296 19.05 10.24 -24.85
C ALA A 296 18.36 9.02 -24.23
N ALA A 297 17.27 9.22 -23.48
CA ALA A 297 16.48 8.13 -22.92
C ALA A 297 15.83 7.25 -24.00
N ARG A 298 15.40 7.84 -25.13
CA ARG A 298 14.85 7.09 -26.28
C ARG A 298 15.94 6.39 -27.09
N GLU A 299 17.09 7.04 -27.32
CA GLU A 299 18.21 6.40 -28.00
C GLU A 299 18.70 5.17 -27.22
N LEU A 300 18.75 5.25 -25.89
CA LEU A 300 19.07 4.10 -25.04
C LEU A 300 18.11 2.93 -25.28
N ARG A 301 16.80 3.19 -25.39
CA ARG A 301 15.80 2.14 -25.70
C ARG A 301 16.03 1.49 -27.06
N ILE A 302 16.44 2.27 -28.06
CA ILE A 302 16.73 1.80 -29.41
C ILE A 302 18.02 0.97 -29.41
N ALA A 303 19.07 1.45 -28.74
CA ALA A 303 20.37 0.77 -28.68
C ALA A 303 20.30 -0.57 -27.93
N ILE A 304 19.37 -0.72 -26.98
CA ILE A 304 19.17 -1.94 -26.19
C ILE A 304 18.08 -2.84 -26.80
N GLN A 305 17.31 -2.37 -27.79
CA GLN A 305 16.44 -3.24 -28.58
C GLN A 305 17.31 -4.24 -29.35
N GLY A 306 17.51 -5.43 -28.77
CA GLY A 306 18.01 -6.59 -29.50
C GLY A 306 17.06 -6.99 -30.64
N ASP A 307 17.41 -8.03 -31.39
CA ASP A 307 16.56 -8.53 -32.48
C ASP A 307 15.11 -8.76 -32.01
N ILE A 308 14.17 -8.31 -32.83
CA ILE A 308 12.75 -8.16 -32.52
C ILE A 308 12.17 -9.47 -31.95
N GLY A 309 12.00 -9.54 -30.63
CA GLY A 309 11.30 -10.65 -29.98
C GLY A 309 11.76 -11.00 -28.56
N GLU A 310 13.00 -10.68 -28.16
CA GLU A 310 13.58 -11.27 -26.93
C GLU A 310 13.45 -10.44 -25.64
N VAL A 311 13.19 -9.13 -25.70
CA VAL A 311 13.10 -8.31 -24.47
C VAL A 311 11.72 -7.68 -24.32
N ARG A 312 10.81 -8.42 -23.68
CA ARG A 312 9.54 -7.91 -23.09
C ARG A 312 9.61 -7.89 -21.56
N GLY A 313 10.76 -7.52 -21.00
CA GLY A 313 10.97 -7.38 -19.57
C GLY A 313 11.46 -5.97 -19.25
N SER A 314 10.95 -5.39 -18.17
CA SER A 314 11.11 -4.00 -17.72
C SER A 314 12.49 -3.36 -17.95
N LEU A 315 12.49 -2.22 -18.67
CA LEU A 315 13.52 -1.17 -18.73
C LEU A 315 12.86 0.21 -18.55
#